data_AF-A0A7S4VGV6-F1
#
_entry.id   AF-A0A7S4VGV6-F1
#
_cell.length_a   1.000
_cell.length_b   1.000
_cell.length_c   1.000
_cell.angle_alpha   90.00
_cell.angle_beta   90.00
_cell.angle_gamma   90.00
#
_symmetry.space_group_name_H-M   'P 1'
#
loop_
_entity.id
_entity.type
_entity.pdbx_description
1 polymer ?
#
loop_
_entity_poly.entity_id
_entity_poly.type
_entity_poly.pdbx_seq_one_letter_code
_entity_poly.pdbx_strand_id
1 'polypeptide(L)'
;MLKKKKENQANKKAGGNKKTSLPKSNDTASAVKQTTNNNVKKALEKPTPPQRGKAKFTCGCFGTRHKPLTNCLHCGRIACEKEGYGYCPFCGYLIEQLDIQMGENK
;
A
#
# COMPACT_ATOMS: atom_id res chain seq x y z
N MET A 1 59.04 -14.19 32.34
CA MET A 1 58.36 -15.15 31.44
C MET A 1 56.88 -14.79 31.38
N LEU A 2 56.39 -14.35 30.21
CA LEU A 2 55.34 -15.01 29.40
C LEU A 2 54.01 -15.21 30.16
N LYS A 3 52.81 -14.78 29.72
CA LYS A 3 52.31 -14.06 28.54
C LYS A 3 50.85 -13.72 28.86
N LYS A 4 50.41 -12.53 28.47
CA LYS A 4 49.03 -12.05 28.44
C LYS A 4 48.12 -13.04 27.69
N LYS A 5 46.89 -13.24 28.17
CA LYS A 5 45.73 -13.54 27.29
C LYS A 5 44.71 -12.41 27.43
N LYS A 6 44.61 -11.67 26.33
CA LYS A 6 43.53 -10.73 25.99
C LYS A 6 42.35 -11.55 25.51
N GLU A 7 41.14 -11.19 25.90
CA GLU A 7 39.98 -11.37 25.02
C GLU A 7 39.21 -10.06 24.95
N ASN A 8 38.93 -9.71 23.71
CA ASN A 8 38.57 -8.41 23.19
C ASN A 8 37.37 -8.69 22.29
N GLN A 9 36.18 -8.18 22.61
CA GLN A 9 35.07 -8.22 21.67
C GLN A 9 34.38 -6.85 21.65
N ALA A 10 34.80 -6.07 20.66
CA ALA A 10 34.05 -4.97 20.08
C ALA A 10 33.60 -5.41 18.69
N ASN A 11 32.31 -5.26 18.37
CA ASN A 11 31.82 -5.18 16.99
C ASN A 11 30.48 -4.42 17.03
N LYS A 12 30.33 -3.14 16.66
CA LYS A 12 30.43 -2.44 15.36
C LYS A 12 29.42 -2.89 14.28
N LYS A 13 28.67 -1.87 13.81
CA LYS A 13 28.18 -1.58 12.44
C LYS A 13 26.93 -2.35 11.95
N ALA A 14 26.10 -1.86 11.03
CA ALA A 14 26.06 -0.64 10.21
C ALA A 14 24.63 -0.40 9.67
N GLY A 15 24.36 0.83 9.21
CA GLY A 15 23.22 1.13 8.33
C GLY A 15 23.48 0.78 6.87
N GLY A 16 22.48 0.98 6.00
CA GLY A 16 22.71 1.02 4.56
C GLY A 16 21.57 0.51 3.68
N ASN A 17 20.88 1.47 3.07
CA ASN A 17 19.93 1.38 1.96
C ASN A 17 20.51 0.64 0.73
N LYS A 18 19.75 -0.21 0.01
CA LYS A 18 20.05 -0.46 -1.41
C LYS A 18 18.85 -0.93 -2.24
N LYS A 19 18.65 -0.17 -3.32
CA LYS A 19 17.79 -0.41 -4.48
C LYS A 19 18.42 -1.51 -5.35
N THR A 20 17.62 -2.35 -6.00
CA THR A 20 18.08 -3.12 -7.17
C THR A 20 17.00 -3.32 -8.20
N SER A 21 17.43 -3.17 -9.44
CA SER A 21 16.78 -3.12 -10.74
C SER A 21 16.68 -4.48 -11.44
N LEU A 22 15.89 -4.49 -12.53
CA LEU A 22 15.58 -5.54 -13.53
C LEU A 22 16.78 -6.31 -14.13
N PRO A 23 16.51 -7.44 -14.84
CA PRO A 23 16.62 -7.52 -16.32
C PRO A 23 15.45 -8.34 -16.98
N LYS A 24 14.88 -8.09 -18.18
CA LYS A 24 15.28 -8.23 -19.62
C LYS A 24 15.79 -9.65 -20.00
N SER A 25 15.39 -10.41 -21.03
CA SER A 25 14.86 -10.22 -22.42
C SER A 25 14.48 -11.64 -22.99
N ASN A 26 13.44 -11.87 -23.81
CA ASN A 26 13.33 -11.94 -25.30
C ASN A 26 13.31 -13.37 -25.95
N ASP A 27 12.71 -13.41 -27.16
CA ASP A 27 12.68 -14.46 -28.22
C ASP A 27 11.48 -15.43 -28.20
N THR A 28 10.73 -15.75 -29.27
CA THR A 28 10.74 -15.43 -30.72
C THR A 28 9.40 -15.85 -31.37
N ALA A 29 8.96 -15.07 -32.36
CA ALA A 29 8.15 -15.35 -33.57
C ALA A 29 7.05 -16.46 -33.63
N SER A 30 5.85 -16.09 -34.11
CA SER A 30 5.24 -16.68 -35.32
C SER A 30 4.00 -15.90 -35.79
N ALA A 31 3.88 -15.77 -37.11
CA ALA A 31 2.93 -14.97 -37.84
C ALA A 31 1.51 -15.57 -37.88
N VAL A 32 0.47 -14.72 -37.84
CA VAL A 32 -0.73 -14.94 -38.65
C VAL A 32 -1.40 -13.60 -38.99
N LYS A 33 -1.59 -13.38 -40.29
CA LYS A 33 -2.49 -12.38 -40.87
C LYS A 33 -3.93 -12.74 -40.50
N GLN A 34 -4.79 -11.72 -40.37
CA GLN A 34 -6.18 -11.64 -40.88
C GLN A 34 -7.04 -10.79 -39.92
N THR A 35 -7.35 -9.56 -40.29
CA THR A 35 -8.56 -9.08 -41.00
C THR A 35 -9.64 -8.56 -40.06
N THR A 36 -10.15 -7.40 -40.46
CA THR A 36 -11.54 -6.94 -40.35
C THR A 36 -12.13 -6.62 -38.97
N ASN A 37 -12.34 -5.32 -38.84
CA ASN A 37 -13.64 -4.69 -38.62
C ASN A 37 -14.18 -4.56 -37.20
N ASN A 38 -14.61 -3.31 -36.99
CA ASN A 38 -15.57 -2.82 -36.00
C ASN A 38 -15.05 -2.80 -34.56
N ASN A 39 -14.63 -1.62 -34.11
CA ASN A 39 -14.69 -1.34 -32.70
C ASN A 39 -15.19 0.08 -32.43
N VAL A 40 -16.43 0.11 -31.94
CA VAL A 40 -17.08 1.25 -31.31
C VAL A 40 -16.15 1.77 -30.23
N LYS A 41 -15.63 2.99 -30.41
CA LYS A 41 -14.83 3.67 -29.41
C LYS A 41 -15.73 4.07 -28.24
N LYS A 42 -16.08 3.11 -27.36
CA LYS A 42 -16.52 3.44 -26.01
C LYS A 42 -15.29 4.00 -25.32
N ALA A 43 -15.22 5.32 -25.21
CA ALA A 43 -14.19 5.99 -24.45
C ALA A 43 -14.23 5.41 -23.03
N LEU A 44 -13.24 4.58 -22.71
CA LEU A 44 -12.98 4.12 -21.35
C LEU A 44 -12.76 5.39 -20.54
N GLU A 45 -13.71 5.74 -19.68
CA GLU A 45 -13.55 6.85 -18.75
C GLU A 45 -12.25 6.58 -17.99
N LYS A 46 -11.26 7.45 -18.21
CA LYS A 46 -9.98 7.30 -17.52
C LYS A 46 -10.29 7.38 -16.03
N PRO A 47 -9.84 6.42 -15.21
CA PRO A 47 -10.09 6.46 -13.78
C PRO A 47 -9.61 7.81 -13.27
N THR A 48 -10.53 8.60 -12.72
CA THR A 48 -10.19 9.87 -12.08
C THR A 48 -9.18 9.55 -10.97
N PRO A 49 -8.06 10.29 -10.90
CA PRO A 49 -7.05 10.02 -9.90
C PRO A 49 -7.72 10.12 -8.52
N PRO A 50 -7.55 9.11 -7.65
CA PRO A 50 -8.25 9.06 -6.38
C PRO A 50 -7.88 10.30 -5.55
N GLN A 51 -8.91 11.00 -5.06
CA GLN A 51 -8.75 12.28 -4.37
C GLN A 51 -7.98 12.05 -3.06
N ARG A 52 -6.85 12.75 -2.91
CA ARG A 52 -6.02 12.70 -1.69
C ARG A 52 -6.23 13.96 -0.86
N GLY A 53 -6.23 13.81 0.46
CA GLY A 53 -6.45 14.90 1.41
C GLY A 53 -5.64 14.75 2.69
N LYS A 54 -5.91 15.63 3.66
CA LYS A 54 -5.25 15.66 4.98
C LYS A 54 -6.18 15.10 6.05
N ALA A 55 -5.66 14.25 6.93
CA ALA A 55 -6.38 13.77 8.09
C ALA A 55 -6.65 14.94 9.06
N LYS A 56 -7.87 15.02 9.61
CA LYS A 56 -8.23 16.04 10.61
C LYS A 56 -7.59 15.76 11.98
N PHE A 57 -7.45 14.48 12.33
CA PHE A 57 -6.92 14.01 13.59
C PHE A 57 -6.12 12.73 13.37
N THR A 58 -5.10 12.50 14.19
CA THR A 58 -4.28 11.27 14.17
C THR A 58 -4.09 10.79 15.60
N CYS A 59 -4.55 9.57 15.89
CA CYS A 59 -4.35 8.94 17.19
C CYS A 59 -3.06 8.13 17.23
N GLY A 60 -2.78 7.37 16.15
CA GLY A 60 -1.57 6.56 16.08
C GLY A 60 -1.54 5.33 16.99
N CYS A 61 -2.67 4.93 17.57
CA CYS A 61 -2.72 3.72 18.39
C CYS A 61 -2.87 2.41 17.59
N PHE A 62 -3.23 2.49 16.30
CA PHE A 62 -3.43 1.32 15.42
C PHE A 62 -4.41 0.27 15.98
N GLY A 63 -5.37 0.70 16.82
CA GLY A 63 -6.34 -0.21 17.44
C GLY A 63 -5.86 -0.88 18.74
N THR A 64 -4.66 -0.57 19.24
CA THR A 64 -4.11 -1.18 20.47
C THR A 64 -4.61 -0.53 21.77
N ARG A 65 -5.08 0.73 21.70
CA ARG A 65 -5.62 1.48 22.84
C ARG A 65 -7.11 1.78 22.73
N HIS A 66 -7.57 2.06 21.51
CA HIS A 66 -8.99 2.24 21.19
C HIS A 66 -9.41 1.12 20.24
N LYS A 67 -10.70 0.81 20.16
CA LYS A 67 -11.18 -0.25 19.27
C LYS A 67 -10.78 0.05 17.81
N PRO A 68 -10.23 -0.94 17.07
CA PRO A 68 -9.99 -0.81 15.63
C PRO A 68 -11.31 -0.53 14.92
N LEU A 69 -11.32 0.47 14.04
CA LEU A 69 -12.50 0.84 13.26
C LEU A 69 -12.45 0.23 11.86
N THR A 70 -11.38 0.51 11.11
CA THR A 70 -11.20 0.01 9.75
C THR A 70 -9.74 0.12 9.31
N ASN A 71 -9.34 -0.65 8.30
CA ASN A 71 -8.05 -0.49 7.63
C ASN A 71 -8.18 0.43 6.42
N CYS A 72 -7.14 1.22 6.15
CA CYS A 72 -7.04 1.93 4.88
C CYS A 72 -6.80 0.92 3.75
N LEU A 73 -7.74 0.81 2.81
CA LEU A 73 -7.64 -0.14 1.70
C LEU A 73 -6.52 0.19 0.70
N HIS A 74 -5.93 1.38 0.80
CA HIS A 74 -4.80 1.79 -0.06
C HIS A 74 -3.42 1.47 0.54
N CYS A 75 -3.28 1.42 1.87
CA CYS A 75 -1.96 1.25 2.51
C CYS A 75 -1.93 0.27 3.69
N GLY A 76 -3.07 -0.28 4.10
CA GLY A 76 -3.20 -1.23 5.19
C GLY A 76 -3.15 -0.64 6.60
N ARG A 77 -2.91 0.67 6.77
CA ARG A 77 -2.90 1.30 8.10
C ARG A 77 -4.26 1.16 8.79
N ILE A 78 -4.26 0.69 10.03
CA ILE A 78 -5.45 0.57 10.88
C ILE A 78 -5.79 1.93 11.51
N ALA A 79 -7.02 2.40 11.28
CA ALA A 79 -7.63 3.52 11.99
C ALA A 79 -8.45 3.01 13.18
N CYS A 80 -8.46 3.77 14.28
CA CYS A 80 -9.28 3.47 15.45
C CYS A 80 -10.50 4.40 15.57
N GLU A 81 -11.43 4.08 16.47
CA GLU A 81 -12.68 4.86 16.65
C GLU A 81 -12.44 6.36 16.94
N LYS A 82 -11.32 6.75 17.60
CA LYS A 82 -10.98 8.17 17.80
C LYS A 82 -10.54 8.88 16.53
N GLU A 83 -9.97 8.17 15.57
CA GLU A 83 -9.60 8.74 14.25
C GLU A 83 -10.83 8.84 13.35
N GLY A 84 -11.74 7.87 13.43
CA GLY A 84 -12.96 7.85 12.63
C GLY A 84 -12.71 7.60 11.14
N TYR A 85 -13.73 7.89 10.33
CA TYR A 85 -13.65 7.90 8.88
C TYR A 85 -13.14 9.25 8.35
N GLY A 86 -12.50 9.26 7.19
CA GLY A 86 -11.84 10.44 6.63
C GLY A 86 -10.54 10.10 5.91
N TYR A 87 -9.68 11.09 5.65
CA TYR A 87 -8.41 10.83 4.98
C TYR A 87 -7.43 10.09 5.87
N CYS A 88 -6.81 9.03 5.34
CA CYS A 88 -5.77 8.27 6.02
C CYS A 88 -4.58 9.18 6.35
N PRO A 89 -4.12 9.25 7.61
CA PRO A 89 -3.00 10.11 7.99
C PRO A 89 -1.64 9.67 7.42
N PHE A 90 -1.56 8.47 6.84
CA PHE A 90 -0.33 7.94 6.24
C PHE A 90 -0.26 8.17 4.73
N CYS A 91 -1.24 7.69 3.96
CA CYS A 91 -1.22 7.77 2.49
C CYS A 91 -2.12 8.88 1.92
N GLY A 92 -2.97 9.51 2.74
CA GLY A 92 -3.87 10.59 2.33
C GLY A 92 -5.10 10.16 1.54
N TYR A 93 -5.35 8.86 1.36
CA TYR A 93 -6.57 8.37 0.70
C TYR A 93 -7.77 8.38 1.62
N LEU A 94 -8.95 8.65 1.07
CA LEU A 94 -10.20 8.66 1.82
C LEU A 94 -10.53 7.24 2.31
N ILE A 95 -10.96 7.16 3.57
CA ILE A 95 -11.51 5.96 4.20
C ILE A 95 -13.01 6.22 4.34
N GLU A 96 -13.81 5.53 3.54
CA GLU A 96 -15.26 5.69 3.46
C GLU A 96 -15.97 4.80 4.50
N GLN A 97 -17.13 5.27 4.97
CA GLN A 97 -18.06 4.46 5.73
C GLN A 97 -18.96 3.73 4.73
N LEU A 98 -18.76 2.41 4.58
CA LEU A 98 -19.62 1.59 3.74
C LEU A 98 -20.86 1.17 4.53
N ASP A 99 -21.97 1.87 4.30
CA ASP A 99 -23.28 1.47 4.81
C ASP A 99 -23.86 0.39 3.90
N ILE A 100 -23.66 -0.88 4.25
CA ILE A 100 -24.32 -1.98 3.55
C ILE A 100 -25.78 -1.99 4.00
N GLN A 101 -26.68 -1.47 3.15
CA GLN A 101 -28.11 -1.70 3.30
C GLN A 101 -28.36 -3.19 3.07
N MET A 102 -28.40 -3.96 4.16
CA MET A 102 -28.87 -5.33 4.15
C MET A 102 -30.36 -5.26 3.79
N GLY A 103 -30.68 -5.46 2.52
CA GLY A 103 -32.06 -5.55 2.06
C GLY A 103 -32.75 -6.68 2.81
N GLU A 104 -33.72 -6.32 3.66
CA GLU A 104 -34.67 -7.27 4.23
C GLU A 104 -35.49 -7.84 3.08
N ASN A 105 -35.05 -8.98 2.53
CA ASN A 105 -35.91 -9.81 1.69
C ASN A 105 -36.96 -10.42 2.63
N LYS A 106 -38.10 -9.75 2.75
CA LYS A 106 -39.29 -10.25 3.42
C LYS A 106 -40.08 -11.17 2.49
#